data_AF-A0A9P0E2C8-F1
#
_entry.id   AF-A0A9P0E2C8-F1
#
_cell.length_a   1.000
_cell.length_b   1.000
_cell.length_c   1.000
_cell.angle_alpha   90.00
_cell.angle_beta   90.00
_cell.angle_gamma   90.00
#
_symmetry.space_group_name_H-M   'P 1'
#
loop_
_entity.id
_entity.type
_entity.pdbx_description
1 polymer ?
#
loop_
_entity_poly.entity_id
_entity_poly.type
_entity_poly.pdbx_seq_one_letter_code
_entity_poly.pdbx_strand_id
1 'polypeptide(L)'
;MARICSVRNLKASEKTVSFNLKKLKEVQTHYIYAEILDTKLCLGGYDTGQDIEKFWSDCCKAIMEVAEEVLGSYEKEPRSSWFEE
;
A
#
# COMPACT_ATOMS: atom_id res chain seq x y z
N MET A 1 -19.45 -23.69 8.59
CA MET A 1 -19.05 -23.80 7.16
C MET A 1 -19.59 -22.59 6.40
N ALA A 2 -18.78 -21.53 6.25
CA ALA A 2 -19.16 -20.34 5.48
C ALA A 2 -18.40 -20.34 4.14
N ARG A 3 -19.14 -20.21 3.04
CA ARG A 3 -18.66 -20.30 1.66
C ARG A 3 -17.81 -19.08 1.32
N ILE A 4 -16.60 -19.32 0.82
CA ILE A 4 -15.74 -18.29 0.24
C ILE A 4 -16.39 -17.87 -1.09
N CYS A 5 -16.98 -16.68 -1.11
CA CYS A 5 -17.42 -16.04 -2.35
C CYS A 5 -16.16 -15.70 -3.19
N SER A 6 -15.96 -16.51 -4.22
CA SER A 6 -14.96 -16.28 -5.26
C SER A 6 -15.40 -15.09 -6.11
N VAL A 7 -14.87 -13.90 -5.81
CA VAL A 7 -15.03 -12.72 -6.66
C VAL A 7 -14.08 -12.86 -7.85
N ARG A 8 -14.42 -13.75 -8.79
CA ARG A 8 -13.85 -13.74 -10.14
C ARG A 8 -14.60 -12.68 -10.92
N ASN A 9 -13.96 -11.54 -11.15
CA ASN A 9 -14.22 -10.55 -12.22
C ASN A 9 -13.90 -9.12 -11.76
N LEU A 10 -12.71 -8.90 -11.20
CA LEU A 10 -12.08 -7.59 -11.29
C LEU A 10 -11.27 -7.57 -12.59
N LYS A 11 -11.72 -6.76 -13.54
CA LYS A 11 -11.00 -6.43 -14.79
C LYS A 11 -9.52 -6.23 -14.46
N ALA A 12 -8.65 -7.01 -15.10
CA ALA A 12 -7.20 -6.88 -15.03
C ALA A 12 -6.73 -5.62 -15.79
N SER A 13 -7.06 -4.43 -15.29
CA SER A 13 -6.70 -3.15 -15.94
C SER A 13 -6.34 -2.03 -14.95
N GLU A 14 -5.93 -2.37 -13.75
CA GLU A 14 -5.11 -1.49 -12.92
C GLU A 14 -3.99 -2.39 -12.40
N LYS A 15 -2.73 -2.02 -12.62
CA LYS A 15 -1.60 -2.73 -12.02
C LYS A 15 -1.80 -2.63 -10.51
N THR A 16 -2.33 -3.68 -9.88
CA THR A 16 -2.37 -3.78 -8.42
C THR A 16 -0.92 -3.82 -7.94
N VAL A 17 -0.43 -2.67 -7.48
CA VAL A 17 0.90 -2.56 -6.89
C VAL A 17 0.85 -3.31 -5.55
N SER A 18 1.52 -4.46 -5.51
CA SER A 18 1.74 -5.19 -4.27
C SER A 18 3.02 -4.67 -3.61
N PHE A 19 2.95 -4.30 -2.34
CA PHE A 19 4.10 -3.86 -1.55
C PHE A 19 4.63 -4.98 -0.64
N ASN A 20 5.91 -4.91 -0.29
CA ASN A 20 6.51 -5.91 0.60
C ASN A 20 6.15 -5.65 2.08
N LEU A 21 4.96 -6.10 2.49
CA LEU A 21 4.48 -5.98 3.87
C LEU A 21 5.32 -6.75 4.89
N LYS A 22 6.21 -7.67 4.47
CA LYS A 22 7.13 -8.33 5.40
C LYS A 22 8.14 -7.33 5.96
N LYS A 23 8.61 -6.37 5.15
CA LYS A 23 9.52 -5.31 5.59
C LYS A 23 8.87 -4.40 6.64
N LEU A 24 7.57 -4.16 6.53
CA LEU A 24 6.84 -3.34 7.51
C LEU A 24 6.81 -3.97 8.92
N LYS A 25 7.06 -5.28 9.05
CA LYS A 25 7.17 -5.95 10.35
C LYS A 25 8.50 -5.67 11.06
N GLU A 26 9.49 -5.15 10.34
CA GLU A 26 10.75 -4.73 10.95
C GLU A 26 10.54 -3.42 11.68
N VAL A 27 10.93 -3.38 12.96
CA VAL A 27 10.65 -2.26 13.86
C VAL A 27 11.18 -0.94 13.30
N GLN A 28 12.38 -0.94 12.72
CA GLN A 28 12.99 0.26 12.13
C GLN A 28 12.20 0.75 10.91
N THR A 29 11.85 -0.16 10.00
CA THR A 29 11.07 0.13 8.80
C THR A 29 9.67 0.66 9.14
N HIS A 30 9.04 0.14 10.19
CA HIS A 30 7.77 0.65 10.69
C HIS A 30 7.88 2.10 11.17
N TYR A 31 8.92 2.44 11.95
CA TYR A 31 9.12 3.81 12.43
C TYR A 31 9.38 4.78 11.28
N ILE A 32 10.24 4.41 10.33
CA ILE A 32 10.53 5.23 9.15
C ILE A 32 9.28 5.45 8.32
N TYR A 33 8.49 4.40 8.08
CA TYR A 33 7.21 4.49 7.37
C TYR A 33 6.25 5.47 8.07
N ALA A 34 6.09 5.34 9.38
CA ALA A 34 5.19 6.19 10.15
C ALA A 34 5.63 7.67 10.15
N GLU A 35 6.93 7.94 10.31
CA GLU A 35 7.48 9.30 10.32
C GLU A 35 7.31 10.01 8.97
N ILE A 36 7.60 9.32 7.86
CA ILE A 36 7.44 9.89 6.52
C ILE A 36 5.95 10.13 6.22
N LEU A 37 5.07 9.19 6.60
CA LEU A 37 3.64 9.34 6.41
C LEU A 37 3.09 10.53 7.20
N ASP A 38 3.46 10.66 8.47
CA ASP A 38 3.03 11.76 9.33
C ASP A 38 3.50 13.11 8.77
N THR A 39 4.73 13.17 8.25
CA THR A 39 5.26 14.37 7.58
C THR A 39 4.45 14.73 6.34
N LYS A 40 4.12 13.76 5.47
CA LYS A 40 3.31 14.01 4.27
C LYS A 40 1.90 14.47 4.61
N LEU A 41 1.29 13.91 5.66
CA LEU A 41 -0.02 14.33 6.12
C LEU A 41 0.02 15.72 6.77
N CYS A 42 1.03 16.04 7.59
CA CYS A 42 1.16 17.36 8.20
C CYS A 42 1.45 18.46 7.17
N LEU A 43 2.27 18.19 6.16
CA LEU A 43 2.54 19.13 5.06
C LEU A 43 1.33 19.35 4.15
N GLY A 44 0.37 18.42 4.15
CA GLY A 44 -0.90 18.54 3.43
C GLY A 44 -1.77 19.71 3.88
N GLY A 45 -1.48 20.33 5.04
CA GLY A 45 -2.10 21.56 5.48
C GLY A 45 -3.63 21.46 5.53
N TYR A 46 -4.14 20.40 6.14
CA TYR A 46 -5.55 20.08 6.10
C TYR A 46 -6.36 21.01 7.01
N ASP A 47 -6.97 22.03 6.42
CA ASP A 47 -7.81 22.99 7.12
C ASP A 47 -9.24 22.46 7.31
N THR A 48 -9.95 22.97 8.31
CA THR A 48 -11.30 22.53 8.70
C THR A 48 -12.39 22.76 7.64
N GLY A 49 -12.07 23.49 6.56
CA GLY A 49 -12.97 23.75 5.43
C GLY A 49 -12.74 22.88 4.19
N GLN A 50 -11.84 21.88 4.25
CA GLN A 50 -11.48 21.09 3.08
C GLN A 50 -12.49 19.98 2.80
N ASP A 51 -12.74 19.72 1.51
CA ASP A 51 -13.59 18.64 1.04
C ASP A 51 -13.05 17.29 1.54
N ILE A 52 -13.87 16.56 2.30
CA ILE A 52 -13.54 15.27 2.91
C ILE A 52 -13.15 14.23 1.85
N GLU A 53 -13.77 14.27 0.66
CA GLU A 53 -13.44 13.32 -0.41
C GLU A 53 -12.04 13.59 -0.95
N LYS A 54 -11.67 14.87 -1.09
CA LYS A 54 -10.33 15.28 -1.51
C LYS A 54 -9.29 14.93 -0.45
N PHE A 55 -9.60 15.18 0.82
CA PHE A 55 -8.75 14.80 1.95
C PHE A 55 -8.46 13.30 1.93
N TRP A 56 -9.50 12.47 1.78
CA TRP A 56 -9.37 11.02 1.72
C TRP A 56 -8.50 10.59 0.53
N SER A 57 -8.72 11.19 -0.64
CA SER A 57 -7.90 10.90 -1.83
C SER A 57 -6.43 11.22 -1.61
N ASP A 58 -6.11 12.33 -0.95
CA ASP A 58 -4.73 12.75 -0.72
C ASP A 58 -4.06 11.88 0.36
N CYS A 59 -4.80 11.44 1.37
CA CYS A 59 -4.34 10.42 2.32
C CYS A 59 -3.99 9.10 1.61
N CYS A 60 -4.86 8.62 0.72
CA CYS A 60 -4.59 7.40 -0.04
C CYS A 60 -3.34 7.51 -0.92
N LYS A 61 -3.13 8.67 -1.56
CA LYS A 61 -1.91 8.92 -2.35
C LYS A 61 -0.67 8.93 -1.47
N ALA A 62 -0.69 9.64 -0.35
CA ALA A 62 0.43 9.69 0.58
C ALA A 62 0.80 8.27 1.08
N ILE A 63 -0.19 7.45 1.43
CA ILE A 63 0.02 6.05 1.82
C ILE A 63 0.71 5.25 0.70
N MET A 64 0.23 5.37 -0.55
CA MET A 64 0.82 4.65 -1.68
C MET A 64 2.25 5.08 -1.97
N GLU A 65 2.52 6.38 -1.96
CA GLU A 65 3.87 6.91 -2.21
C GLU A 65 4.85 6.48 -1.12
N VAL A 66 4.47 6.54 0.16
CA VAL A 66 5.33 6.11 1.28
C VAL A 66 5.55 4.60 1.24
N ALA A 67 4.52 3.83 0.87
CA ALA A 67 4.66 2.39 0.68
C ALA A 67 5.62 2.06 -0.47
N GLU A 68 5.56 2.80 -1.58
CA GLU A 68 6.49 2.64 -2.69
C GLU A 68 7.93 2.99 -2.29
N GLU A 69 8.11 4.10 -1.56
CA GLU A 69 9.41 4.58 -1.11
C GLU A 69 10.07 3.66 -0.08
N VAL A 70 9.32 3.21 0.92
CA VAL A 70 9.86 2.47 2.08
C VAL A 70 9.82 0.95 1.89
N LEU A 71 8.70 0.42 1.37
CA LEU A 71 8.53 -1.02 1.21
C LEU A 71 9.06 -1.52 -0.14
N GLY A 72 9.01 -0.66 -1.16
CA GLY A 72 9.29 -1.02 -2.54
C GLY A 72 8.22 -1.94 -3.13
N SER A 73 8.25 -2.06 -4.45
CA SER A 73 7.43 -3.05 -5.17
C SER A 73 7.78 -4.46 -4.70
N TYR A 74 6.76 -5.26 -4.38
CA TYR A 74 6.91 -6.68 -4.10
C TYR A 74 7.35 -7.38 -5.38
N GLU A 75 8.64 -7.65 -5.51
CA GLU A 75 9.12 -8.63 -6.47
C GLU A 75 8.55 -9.98 -6.06
N LYS A 76 7.68 -10.55 -6.90
CA LYS A 76 7.29 -11.95 -6.75
C LYS A 76 8.59 -12.74 -6.80
N GLU A 77 8.96 -13.37 -5.68
CA GLU A 77 10.02 -14.36 -5.68
C GLU A 77 9.72 -15.34 -6.82
N PRO A 78 10.68 -15.57 -7.76
CA PRO A 78 10.48 -16.57 -8.78
C PRO A 78 10.13 -17.87 -8.07
N ARG A 79 8.99 -18.45 -8.44
CA ARG A 79 8.55 -19.74 -7.94
C ARG A 79 9.73 -20.70 -8.08
N SER A 80 10.08 -21.42 -7.01
CA SER A 80 11.15 -22.41 -7.05
C SER A 80 11.01 -23.28 -8.30
N SER A 81 12.12 -23.52 -9.02
CA SER A 81 12.18 -24.36 -10.21
C SER A 81 11.74 -25.82 -9.97
N TRP A 82 11.46 -26.18 -8.71
CA TRP A 82 10.80 -27.44 -8.34
C TRP A 82 9.31 -27.51 -8.66
N PHE A 83 8.66 -26.39 -8.97
CA PHE A 83 7.27 -26.33 -9.38
C PHE A 83 7.17 -25.79 -10.81
N GLU A 84 7.82 -26.46 -11.75
CA GLU A 84 7.43 -26.42 -13.17
C GLU A 84 6.23 -27.36 -13.37
N GLU A 85 5.03 -26.81 -13.58
CA GLU A 85 3.89 -27.47 -14.24
C GLU A 85 3.10 -26.43 -15.07
#